data_AF-A0A2S9YUW1-F1
#
_entry.id   AF-A0A2S9YUW1-F1
#
_cell.length_a   1.000
_cell.length_b   1.000
_cell.length_c   1.000
_cell.angle_alpha   90.00
_cell.angle_beta   90.00
_cell.angle_gamma   90.00
#
_symmetry.space_group_name_H-M   'P 1'
#
loop_
_entity.id
_entity.type
_entity.pdbx_description
1 polymer ?
#
loop_
_entity_poly.entity_id
_entity_poly.type
_entity_poly.pdbx_seq_one_letter_code
_entity_poly.pdbx_strand_id
1 'polypeptide(L)'
;MSDRQGVRGHGPIRSKALLLYAGERTPHRSCGIALAESFDRPSAAYQSLRRGGITGHGQCGAIVAGQLLLGEFLGDPDPTGTVTAPLRAAMNRYLERVESELDRGPSPTLICNDMVAPHGEFMGGDRHRFCTAVVGQVAQLVDELLREHGVEHVATPVTLADGSVEDHGS
;
A
#
# COMPACT_ATOMS: atom_id res chain seq x y z
N MET A 1 10.38 -23.23 -0.72
CA MET A 1 9.88 -21.86 -0.49
C MET A 1 9.65 -21.26 -1.86
N SER A 2 8.41 -20.86 -2.19
CA SER A 2 8.12 -20.32 -3.51
C SER A 2 8.94 -19.05 -3.73
N ASP A 3 9.59 -18.94 -4.88
CA ASP A 3 10.40 -17.79 -5.28
C ASP A 3 9.44 -16.62 -5.58
N ARG A 4 9.06 -15.86 -4.55
CA ARG A 4 8.17 -14.70 -4.72
C ARG A 4 8.97 -13.60 -5.42
N GLN A 5 8.65 -13.35 -6.68
CA GLN A 5 9.39 -12.39 -7.51
C GLN A 5 8.98 -10.92 -7.28
N GLY A 6 8.04 -10.68 -6.37
CA GLY A 6 7.44 -9.37 -6.14
C GLY A 6 6.36 -9.02 -7.17
N VAL A 7 5.49 -8.08 -6.79
CA VAL A 7 4.43 -7.59 -7.68
C VAL A 7 5.04 -6.80 -8.83
N ARG A 8 4.84 -7.29 -10.05
CA ARG A 8 5.30 -6.67 -11.30
C ARG A 8 4.42 -5.46 -11.66
N GLY A 9 4.92 -4.62 -12.55
CA GLY A 9 4.19 -3.46 -13.06
C GLY A 9 4.80 -2.13 -12.60
N HIS A 10 4.67 -1.13 -13.46
CA HIS A 10 5.03 0.25 -13.21
C HIS A 10 3.81 1.09 -13.61
N GLY A 11 3.31 1.88 -12.68
CA GLY A 11 2.12 2.69 -12.88
C GLY A 11 2.19 4.00 -12.11
N PRO A 12 1.31 4.95 -12.45
CA PRO A 12 1.27 6.28 -11.83
C PRO A 12 1.09 6.18 -10.31
N ILE A 13 0.16 5.33 -9.87
CA ILE A 13 -0.16 5.11 -8.45
C ILE A 13 0.99 4.49 -7.68
N ARG A 14 1.65 3.47 -8.26
CA ARG A 14 2.87 2.88 -7.69
C ARG A 14 3.96 3.94 -7.52
N SER A 15 4.17 4.77 -8.53
CA SER A 15 5.20 5.81 -8.53
C SER A 15 4.95 6.87 -7.44
N LYS A 16 3.70 7.34 -7.32
CA LYS A 16 3.28 8.25 -6.24
C LYS A 16 3.49 7.64 -4.85
N ALA A 17 3.12 6.37 -4.66
CA ALA A 17 3.29 5.67 -3.39
C ALA A 17 4.76 5.53 -2.98
N LEU A 18 5.64 5.24 -3.95
CA LEU A 18 7.08 5.17 -3.74
C LEU A 18 7.64 6.54 -3.33
N LEU A 19 7.26 7.62 -4.04
CA LEU A 19 7.69 8.99 -3.72
C LEU A 19 7.29 9.41 -2.30
N LEU A 20 6.02 9.19 -1.94
CA LEU A 20 5.46 9.60 -0.64
C LEU A 20 6.08 8.81 0.52
N TYR A 21 6.32 7.51 0.35
CA TYR A 21 6.94 6.71 1.39
C TYR A 21 8.45 6.95 1.49
N ALA A 22 9.18 7.08 0.38
CA ALA A 22 10.62 7.32 0.43
C ALA A 22 10.95 8.58 1.24
N GLY A 23 10.15 9.63 1.08
CA GLY A 23 10.30 10.84 1.89
C GLY A 23 11.60 11.61 1.62
N GLU A 24 12.25 11.37 0.48
CA GLU A 24 13.49 12.04 0.07
C GLU A 24 13.21 13.43 -0.52
N ARG A 25 12.06 13.58 -1.19
CA ARG A 25 11.63 14.81 -1.88
C ARG A 25 10.32 15.38 -1.34
N THR A 26 9.67 14.65 -0.45
CA THR A 26 8.45 15.00 0.27
C THR A 26 8.63 14.61 1.74
N PRO A 27 7.90 15.16 2.72
CA PRO A 27 7.98 14.63 4.07
C PRO A 27 7.49 13.18 4.12
N HIS A 28 8.25 12.29 4.78
CA HIS A 28 7.93 10.86 4.84
C HIS A 28 6.48 10.59 5.26
N ARG A 29 5.75 9.86 4.41
CA ARG A 29 4.44 9.30 4.72
C ARG A 29 4.59 7.84 5.14
N SER A 30 4.18 7.52 6.36
CA SER A 30 4.16 6.12 6.81
C SER A 30 3.32 5.23 5.89
N CYS A 31 3.53 3.90 5.93
CA CYS A 31 3.02 2.97 4.93
C CYS A 31 1.53 3.11 4.59
N GLY A 32 0.64 3.18 5.59
CA GLY A 32 -0.79 3.37 5.34
C GLY A 32 -1.14 4.76 4.78
N ILE A 33 -0.45 5.79 5.26
CA ILE A 33 -0.67 7.18 4.81
C ILE A 33 -0.20 7.37 3.37
N ALA A 34 0.97 6.82 3.00
CA ALA A 34 1.49 6.88 1.64
C ALA A 34 0.51 6.25 0.65
N LEU A 35 -0.08 5.11 1.01
CA LEU A 35 -1.11 4.46 0.19
C LEU A 35 -2.39 5.31 0.11
N ALA A 36 -2.94 5.76 1.23
CA ALA A 36 -4.14 6.60 1.23
C ALA A 36 -3.98 7.84 0.34
N GLU A 37 -2.88 8.59 0.51
CA GLU A 37 -2.59 9.79 -0.27
C GLU A 37 -2.29 9.49 -1.75
N SER A 38 -1.79 8.30 -2.07
CA SER A 38 -1.61 7.87 -3.47
C SER A 38 -2.93 7.71 -4.20
N PHE A 39 -3.99 7.35 -3.46
CA PHE A 39 -5.35 7.18 -3.96
C PHE A 39 -6.28 8.36 -3.61
N ASP A 40 -5.70 9.50 -3.21
CA ASP A 40 -6.41 10.73 -2.83
C ASP A 40 -7.47 10.53 -1.72
N ARG A 41 -7.19 9.59 -0.80
CA ARG A 41 -8.03 9.32 0.36
C ARG A 41 -7.54 10.06 1.61
N PRO A 42 -8.46 10.48 2.50
CA PRO A 42 -8.10 11.08 3.77
C PRO A 42 -7.20 10.15 4.62
N SER A 43 -6.07 10.66 5.09
CA SER A 43 -5.09 9.84 5.80
C SER A 43 -5.41 9.57 7.28
N ALA A 44 -6.43 10.21 7.84
CA ALA A 44 -6.75 10.15 9.28
C ALA A 44 -6.98 8.71 9.76
N ALA A 45 -7.79 7.92 9.03
CA ALA A 45 -8.07 6.52 9.38
C ALA A 45 -6.83 5.61 9.28
N TYR A 46 -5.85 6.00 8.48
CA TYR A 46 -4.64 5.22 8.19
C TYR A 46 -3.51 5.45 9.19
N GLN A 47 -3.61 6.47 10.04
CA GLN A 47 -2.57 6.80 11.03
C GLN A 47 -2.33 5.66 12.03
N SER A 48 -3.36 4.88 12.35
CA SER A 48 -3.27 3.74 13.27
C SER A 48 -2.45 2.57 12.68
N LEU A 49 -2.28 2.50 11.36
CA LEU A 49 -1.60 1.40 10.68
C LEU A 49 -0.07 1.48 10.75
N ARG A 50 0.47 2.61 11.22
CA ARG A 50 1.91 2.82 11.39
C ARG A 50 2.51 1.71 12.22
N ARG A 51 3.66 1.14 11.81
CA ARG A 51 4.35 0.07 12.55
C ARG A 51 3.37 -1.06 12.95
N GLY A 52 2.64 -1.62 12.00
CA GLY A 52 1.74 -2.76 12.23
C GLY A 52 0.77 -2.55 13.39
N GLY A 53 -0.02 -1.48 13.34
CA GLY A 53 -0.95 -1.15 14.44
C GLY A 53 -0.27 -0.52 15.65
N ILE A 54 0.69 0.38 15.42
CA ILE A 54 1.55 1.12 16.38
C ILE A 54 2.57 0.23 17.13
N THR A 55 2.20 -1.00 17.45
CA THR A 55 2.98 -1.89 18.32
C THR A 55 3.99 -2.77 17.58
N GLY A 56 3.80 -2.95 16.27
CA GLY A 56 4.59 -3.85 15.41
C GLY A 56 4.08 -5.29 15.37
N HIS A 57 3.15 -5.65 16.26
CA HIS A 57 2.59 -7.01 16.36
C HIS A 57 1.36 -7.23 15.47
N GLY A 58 0.83 -6.16 14.86
CA GLY A 58 -0.22 -6.29 13.85
C GLY A 58 0.34 -6.62 12.47
N GLN A 59 -0.58 -6.97 11.58
CA GLN A 59 -0.30 -7.14 10.16
C GLN A 59 0.31 -5.86 9.57
N CYS A 60 1.17 -6.01 8.56
CA CYS A 60 1.81 -4.92 7.85
C CYS A 60 0.79 -3.84 7.45
N GLY A 61 1.05 -2.60 7.87
CA GLY A 61 0.15 -1.48 7.64
C GLY A 61 -0.10 -1.19 6.16
N ALA A 62 0.86 -1.49 5.27
CA ALA A 62 0.63 -1.37 3.83
C ALA A 62 -0.45 -2.35 3.35
N ILE A 63 -0.39 -3.60 3.80
CA ILE A 63 -1.34 -4.65 3.40
C ILE A 63 -2.74 -4.31 3.91
N VAL A 64 -2.87 -3.90 5.18
CA VAL A 64 -4.16 -3.49 5.75
C VAL A 64 -4.70 -2.25 5.03
N ALA A 65 -3.85 -1.28 4.68
CA ALA A 65 -4.26 -0.12 3.91
C ALA A 65 -4.81 -0.51 2.52
N GLY A 66 -4.22 -1.51 1.86
CA GLY A 66 -4.77 -2.01 0.59
C GLY A 66 -6.18 -2.59 0.73
N GLN A 67 -6.47 -3.28 1.84
CA GLN A 67 -7.82 -3.76 2.14
C GLN A 67 -8.81 -2.60 2.36
N LEU A 68 -8.39 -1.59 3.13
CA LEU A 68 -9.23 -0.39 3.38
C LEU A 68 -9.55 0.34 2.09
N LEU A 69 -8.56 0.54 1.22
CA LEU A 69 -8.75 1.20 -0.07
C LEU A 69 -9.75 0.45 -0.94
N LEU A 70 -9.63 -0.88 -1.07
CA LEU A 70 -10.63 -1.67 -1.81
C LEU A 70 -12.03 -1.50 -1.22
N GLY A 71 -12.15 -1.47 0.11
CA GLY A 71 -13.40 -1.17 0.80
C GLY A 71 -13.97 0.21 0.47
N GLU A 72 -13.13 1.26 0.46
CA GLU A 72 -13.54 2.63 0.14
C GLU A 72 -14.00 2.81 -1.31
N PHE A 73 -13.44 2.05 -2.25
CA PHE A 73 -13.78 2.16 -3.68
C PHE A 73 -14.91 1.23 -4.12
N LEU A 74 -15.01 0.02 -3.55
CA LEU A 74 -15.93 -1.03 -4.02
C LEU A 74 -17.04 -1.36 -3.00
N GLY A 75 -16.95 -0.83 -1.78
CA GLY A 75 -17.94 -1.04 -0.73
C GLY A 75 -19.28 -0.37 -1.00
N ASP A 76 -20.30 -0.85 -0.31
CA ASP A 76 -21.61 -0.20 -0.30
C ASP A 76 -21.52 1.11 0.53
N PRO A 77 -21.96 2.26 0.00
CA PRO A 77 -22.00 3.49 0.79
C PRO A 77 -23.00 3.43 1.96
N ASP A 78 -23.97 2.51 1.94
CA ASP A 78 -24.85 2.24 3.08
C ASP A 78 -24.10 1.38 4.12
N PRO A 79 -23.85 1.88 5.35
CA PRO A 79 -23.17 1.10 6.39
C PRO A 79 -23.98 -0.12 6.88
N THR A 80 -25.26 -0.20 6.54
CA THR A 80 -26.13 -1.36 6.80
C THR A 80 -26.32 -2.25 5.56
N GLY A 81 -25.77 -1.82 4.43
CA GLY A 81 -25.76 -2.54 3.16
C GLY A 81 -24.96 -3.84 3.23
N THR A 82 -25.22 -4.73 2.28
CA THR A 82 -24.50 -6.00 2.21
C THR A 82 -23.12 -5.82 1.60
N VAL A 83 -22.17 -6.71 1.93
CA VAL A 83 -20.87 -6.75 1.25
C VAL A 83 -21.11 -6.98 -0.25
N THR A 84 -20.74 -6.00 -1.08
CA THR A 84 -20.94 -6.04 -2.52
C THR A 84 -20.18 -7.21 -3.16
N ALA A 85 -20.70 -7.77 -4.24
CA ALA A 85 -20.01 -8.83 -4.98
C ALA A 85 -18.64 -8.36 -5.53
N PRO A 86 -18.49 -7.13 -6.08
CA PRO A 86 -17.19 -6.59 -6.47
C PRO A 86 -16.18 -6.51 -5.32
N LEU A 87 -16.57 -5.97 -4.15
CA LEU A 87 -15.66 -5.89 -3.00
C LEU A 87 -15.22 -7.27 -2.54
N ARG A 88 -16.14 -8.23 -2.46
CA ARG A 88 -15.80 -9.61 -2.06
C ARG A 88 -14.81 -10.25 -3.03
N ALA A 89 -15.05 -10.11 -4.34
CA ALA A 89 -14.17 -10.65 -5.37
C ALA A 89 -12.78 -10.01 -5.31
N ALA A 90 -12.71 -8.68 -5.27
CA ALA A 90 -11.47 -7.92 -5.18
C ALA A 90 -10.68 -8.28 -3.92
N MET A 91 -11.34 -8.39 -2.75
CA MET A 91 -10.70 -8.72 -1.48
C MET A 91 -10.11 -10.13 -1.50
N ASN A 92 -10.85 -11.12 -2.00
CA ASN A 92 -10.35 -12.49 -2.10
C ASN A 92 -9.13 -12.56 -3.01
N ARG A 93 -9.20 -11.89 -4.18
CA ARG A 93 -8.09 -11.82 -5.13
C ARG A 93 -6.88 -11.07 -4.54
N TYR A 94 -7.12 -9.98 -3.82
CA TYR A 94 -6.07 -9.23 -3.13
C TYR A 94 -5.31 -10.10 -2.13
N LEU A 95 -6.03 -10.83 -1.27
CA LEU A 95 -5.42 -11.71 -0.28
C LEU A 95 -4.61 -12.84 -0.92
N GLU A 96 -5.13 -13.45 -1.99
CA GLU A 96 -4.43 -14.48 -2.76
C GLU A 96 -3.13 -13.93 -3.36
N ARG A 97 -3.19 -12.77 -4.01
CA ARG A 97 -2.02 -12.12 -4.63
C ARG A 97 -1.01 -11.64 -3.61
N VAL A 98 -1.45 -11.13 -2.45
CA VAL A 98 -0.55 -10.79 -1.34
C VAL A 98 0.22 -12.03 -0.86
N GLU A 99 -0.44 -13.18 -0.71
CA GLU A 99 0.25 -14.39 -0.23
C GLU A 99 1.22 -14.97 -1.27
N SER A 100 0.85 -14.93 -2.55
CA SER A 100 1.58 -15.58 -3.64
C SER A 100 2.62 -14.70 -4.33
N GLU A 101 2.38 -13.39 -4.46
CA GLU A 101 3.19 -12.48 -5.27
C GLU A 101 4.01 -11.49 -4.43
N LEU A 102 3.48 -10.99 -3.30
CA LEU A 102 4.14 -9.93 -2.53
C LEU A 102 5.52 -10.38 -2.04
N ASP A 103 6.56 -9.62 -2.39
CA ASP A 103 7.88 -9.81 -1.81
C ASP A 103 7.87 -9.29 -0.36
N ARG A 104 7.81 -10.25 0.57
CA ARG A 104 7.89 -10.05 2.02
C ARG A 104 9.24 -10.46 2.61
N GLY A 105 10.26 -10.55 1.76
CA GLY A 105 11.57 -11.08 2.12
C GLY A 105 11.47 -12.52 2.64
N PRO A 106 12.34 -12.93 3.59
CA PRO A 106 12.33 -14.28 4.13
C PRO A 106 11.20 -14.53 5.14
N SER A 107 10.34 -13.53 5.42
CA SER A 107 9.38 -13.60 6.51
C SER A 107 8.28 -14.64 6.26
N PRO A 108 8.00 -15.54 7.22
CA PRO A 108 6.94 -16.54 7.09
C PRO A 108 5.55 -15.96 7.41
N THR A 109 5.46 -14.77 8.02
CA THR A 109 4.18 -14.11 8.33
C THR A 109 4.03 -12.76 7.61
N LEU A 110 2.86 -12.12 7.76
CA LEU A 110 2.61 -10.76 7.29
C LEU A 110 2.63 -9.75 8.45
N ILE A 111 3.14 -10.14 9.61
CA ILE A 111 3.26 -9.29 10.80
C ILE A 111 4.41 -8.31 10.60
N CYS A 112 4.19 -7.04 10.96
CA CYS A 112 5.14 -5.98 10.64
C CYS A 112 6.53 -6.24 11.22
N ASN A 113 6.63 -6.61 12.51
CA ASN A 113 7.92 -6.92 13.14
C ASN A 113 8.61 -8.11 12.49
N ASP A 114 7.88 -9.16 12.13
CA ASP A 114 8.43 -10.35 11.49
C ASP A 114 8.95 -10.06 10.09
N MET A 115 8.25 -9.20 9.33
CA MET A 115 8.65 -8.79 7.99
C MET A 115 9.92 -7.95 8.00
N VAL A 116 10.08 -7.07 8.99
CA VAL A 116 11.19 -6.12 9.05
C VAL A 116 12.38 -6.58 9.87
N ALA A 117 12.22 -7.61 10.72
CA ALA A 117 13.30 -8.13 11.57
C ALA A 117 14.59 -8.49 10.81
N PRO A 118 14.55 -9.07 9.59
CA PRO A 118 15.76 -9.37 8.82
C PRO A 118 16.52 -8.12 8.33
N HIS A 119 15.90 -6.94 8.35
CA HIS A 119 16.42 -5.71 7.77
C HIS A 119 17.06 -4.76 8.80
N GLY A 120 17.30 -5.25 10.02
CA GLY A 120 18.04 -4.53 11.06
C GLY A 120 17.26 -3.41 11.73
N GLU A 121 17.91 -2.27 11.93
CA GLU A 121 17.39 -1.17 12.74
C GLU A 121 16.10 -0.56 12.16
N PHE A 122 15.22 -0.08 13.05
CA PHE A 122 13.93 0.50 12.66
C PHE A 122 14.08 1.71 11.72
N MET A 123 15.09 2.54 11.93
CA MET A 123 15.40 3.71 11.10
C MET A 123 16.53 3.43 10.10
N GLY A 124 16.93 2.16 9.94
CA GLY A 124 18.00 1.75 9.03
C GLY A 124 17.58 1.84 7.57
N GLY A 125 18.54 2.14 6.70
CA GLY A 125 18.31 2.28 5.26
C GLY A 125 17.77 1.01 4.61
N ASP A 126 18.17 -0.18 5.08
CA ASP A 126 17.74 -1.46 4.53
C ASP A 126 16.24 -1.70 4.74
N ARG A 127 15.78 -1.48 5.98
CA ARG A 127 14.36 -1.54 6.32
C ARG A 127 13.56 -0.49 5.56
N HIS A 128 14.09 0.73 5.46
CA HIS A 128 13.43 1.80 4.72
C HIS A 128 13.20 1.37 3.26
N ARG A 129 14.25 0.92 2.55
CA ARG A 129 14.13 0.43 1.16
C ARG A 129 13.14 -0.73 1.03
N PHE A 130 13.17 -1.69 1.95
CA PHE A 130 12.23 -2.81 1.98
C PHE A 130 10.78 -2.33 2.11
N CYS A 131 10.48 -1.48 3.09
CA CYS A 131 9.13 -0.98 3.30
C CYS A 131 8.66 -0.07 2.15
N THR A 132 9.55 0.72 1.53
CA THR A 132 9.26 1.49 0.31
C THR A 132 8.81 0.54 -0.81
N ALA A 133 9.55 -0.55 -1.05
CA ALA A 133 9.19 -1.54 -2.05
C ALA A 133 7.85 -2.23 -1.77
N VAL A 134 7.59 -2.61 -0.51
CA VAL A 134 6.29 -3.21 -0.11
C VAL A 134 5.12 -2.24 -0.37
N VAL A 135 5.28 -0.95 -0.04
CA VAL A 135 4.25 0.06 -0.32
C VAL A 135 3.97 0.19 -1.81
N GLY A 136 5.01 0.27 -2.66
CA GLY A 136 4.84 0.32 -4.11
C GLY A 136 4.17 -0.93 -4.68
N GLN A 137 4.50 -2.12 -4.18
CA GLN A 137 3.85 -3.37 -4.58
C GLN A 137 2.37 -3.40 -4.21
N VAL A 138 2.02 -3.01 -2.99
CA VAL A 138 0.61 -2.95 -2.57
C VAL A 138 -0.17 -1.92 -3.37
N ALA A 139 0.41 -0.75 -3.64
CA ALA A 139 -0.20 0.27 -4.48
C ALA A 139 -0.54 -0.28 -5.87
N GLN A 140 0.39 -1.03 -6.48
CA GLN A 140 0.19 -1.69 -7.77
C GLN A 140 -0.95 -2.74 -7.71
N LEU A 141 -0.98 -3.59 -6.68
CA LEU A 141 -2.04 -4.59 -6.52
C LEU A 141 -3.42 -3.95 -6.43
N VAL A 142 -3.57 -2.91 -5.62
CA VAL A 142 -4.85 -2.21 -5.44
C VAL A 142 -5.28 -1.57 -6.75
N ASP A 143 -4.37 -0.86 -7.42
CA ASP A 143 -4.64 -0.17 -8.69
C ASP A 143 -5.08 -1.15 -9.80
N GLU A 144 -4.38 -2.29 -9.95
CA GLU A 144 -4.78 -3.35 -10.89
C GLU A 144 -6.15 -3.93 -10.58
N LEU A 145 -6.43 -4.25 -9.30
CA LEU A 145 -7.71 -4.82 -8.89
C LEU A 145 -8.87 -3.85 -9.06
N LEU A 146 -8.66 -2.55 -8.80
CA LEU A 146 -9.67 -1.53 -9.09
C LEU A 146 -9.98 -1.50 -10.59
N ARG A 147 -8.96 -1.52 -11.45
CA ARG A 147 -9.16 -1.55 -12.92
C ARG A 147 -9.87 -2.81 -13.39
N GLU A 148 -9.56 -3.98 -12.83
CA GLU A 148 -10.27 -5.24 -13.10
C GLU A 148 -11.77 -5.15 -12.80
N HIS A 149 -12.14 -4.29 -11.84
CA HIS A 149 -13.53 -3.99 -11.46
C HIS A 149 -14.10 -2.72 -12.11
N GLY A 150 -13.44 -2.19 -13.14
CA GLY A 150 -13.92 -1.01 -13.89
C GLY A 150 -13.77 0.31 -13.15
N VAL A 151 -12.99 0.35 -12.07
CA VAL A 151 -12.65 1.56 -11.32
C VAL A 151 -11.26 2.01 -11.74
N GLU A 152 -11.20 3.12 -12.46
CA GLU A 152 -9.94 3.78 -12.80
C GLU A 152 -9.71 4.96 -11.85
N HIS A 153 -8.56 4.97 -11.19
CA HIS A 153 -8.13 6.11 -10.38
C HIS A 153 -6.89 6.76 -11.00
N VAL A 154 -6.98 8.08 -11.21
CA VAL A 154 -5.91 8.88 -11.78
C VAL A 154 -5.12 9.52 -10.64
N ALA A 155 -3.82 9.22 -10.57
CA ALA A 155 -2.95 9.78 -9.54
C ALA A 155 -2.90 11.31 -9.67
N THR A 156 -3.29 12.04 -8.62
CA THR A 156 -3.08 13.49 -8.61
C THR A 156 -1.60 13.86 -8.40
N PRO A 157 -1.15 15.00 -8.94
CA PRO A 157 0.22 15.49 -8.74
C PRO A 157 0.57 15.73 -7.27
N VAL A 158 1.86 15.63 -6.95
CA VAL A 158 2.41 15.86 -5.60
C VAL A 158 3.24 17.13 -5.58
N THR A 159 2.98 18.03 -4.63
CA THR A 159 3.87 19.17 -4.36
C THR A 159 5.07 18.70 -3.55
N LEU A 160 6.27 18.94 -4.08
CA LEU A 160 7.53 18.57 -3.48
C LEU A 160 7.98 19.58 -2.43
N ALA A 161 8.99 19.22 -1.64
CA ALA A 161 9.53 20.07 -0.58
C ALA A 161 10.13 21.39 -1.09
N ASP A 162 10.58 21.44 -2.36
CA ASP A 162 11.10 22.64 -3.02
C ASP A 162 10.00 23.50 -3.68
N GLY A 163 8.73 23.10 -3.55
CA GLY A 163 7.57 23.78 -4.13
C GLY A 163 7.29 23.42 -5.60
N SER A 164 8.13 22.60 -6.24
CA SER A 164 7.82 22.06 -7.56
C SER A 164 6.70 21.01 -7.49
N VAL A 165 6.07 20.71 -8.63
CA VAL A 165 4.98 19.75 -8.73
C VAL A 165 5.44 18.57 -9.55
N GLU A 166 5.34 17.37 -8.99
CA GLU A 166 5.56 16.12 -9.70
C GLU A 166 4.23 15.55 -10.17
N ASP A 167 4.09 15.44 -11.50
CA ASP A 167 3.00 14.69 -12.10
C ASP A 167 3.41 13.23 -12.22
N HIS A 168 2.48 12.35 -11.84
CA HIS A 168 2.65 10.91 -11.98
C HIS A 168 1.82 10.36 -13.15
N GLY A 169 0.97 11.17 -13.78
CA GLY A 169 0.12 10.82 -14.90
C GLY A 169 0.83 10.91 -16.25
N SER A 170 0.83 9.79 -16.97
CA SER A 170 0.86 9.72 -18.43
C SER A 170 0.08 8.48 -18.86
#